data_AF-A0A1E3HRB6-F1
#
_entry.id   AF-A0A1E3HRB6-F1
#
_cell.length_a   1.000
_cell.length_b   1.000
_cell.length_c   1.000
_cell.angle_alpha   90.00
_cell.angle_beta   90.00
_cell.angle_gamma   90.00
#
_symmetry.space_group_name_H-M   'P 1'
#
loop_
_entity.id
_entity.type
_entity.pdbx_description
1 polymer ?
#
loop_
_entity_poly.entity_id
_entity_poly.type
_entity_poly.pdbx_seq_one_letter_code
_entity_poly.pdbx_strand_id
1 'polypeptide(L)'
;MQTTYQSKFPRGALQALAGFDPHNRGAYRIVRDYDVPVSLVNQAFPWLNEAEKQLDDAAETDKAGRALVKAMRFLAKVVVQDAPFLRKLTPQHFVWKHELFSDPVYLDYEAKALAEAETSQFSVSDELQRAIPELSDVMVNGFRAMTSELQGVKRQVVELGAGQEELKRKVADRRGDEAWRQMLRGLACSLEAMAQQVGPDGAVSSSYMTNNTPQASNGQVTNAPHDGPSTTQAAQIYKMDREFEDVNGRLPVKDMLSIPEFKKNEAKKKHFSRRQQIYGVVVDLAKKKTIEEKEAARLVEDYRRAKGYSLHQLQKLVRQAFNNDEI
;
A
#
# COMPACT_ATOMS: atom_id res chain seq x y z
N MET A 1 -14.16 -5.51 -9.72
CA MET A 1 -14.51 -6.95 -9.68
C MET A 1 -15.04 -7.30 -11.04
N GLN A 2 -14.20 -7.83 -11.93
CA GLN A 2 -14.67 -8.35 -13.19
C GLN A 2 -15.36 -9.69 -12.91
N THR A 3 -16.61 -9.77 -13.31
CA THR A 3 -17.55 -10.86 -13.06
C THR A 3 -17.03 -12.16 -13.64
N THR A 4 -16.64 -13.07 -12.75
CA THR A 4 -16.26 -14.48 -13.01
C THR A 4 -17.39 -15.34 -13.57
N TYR A 5 -18.55 -14.75 -13.92
CA TYR A 5 -19.80 -15.49 -14.11
C TYR A 5 -20.40 -15.44 -15.52
N GLN A 6 -19.73 -14.81 -16.51
CA GLN A 6 -20.24 -14.80 -17.89
C GLN A 6 -19.58 -15.84 -18.82
N SER A 7 -18.47 -16.44 -18.42
CA SER A 7 -17.90 -17.62 -19.08
C SER A 7 -17.73 -18.72 -18.03
N LYS A 8 -18.17 -19.96 -18.32
CA LYS A 8 -17.94 -21.13 -17.44
C LYS A 8 -16.45 -21.41 -17.16
N PHE A 9 -15.55 -20.67 -17.81
CA PHE A 9 -14.11 -20.78 -17.67
C PHE A 9 -13.53 -19.59 -16.89
N PRO A 10 -12.69 -19.85 -15.86
CA PRO A 10 -11.98 -18.80 -15.14
C PRO A 10 -10.94 -18.13 -16.05
N ARG A 11 -10.97 -16.80 -16.12
CA ARG A 11 -10.10 -16.00 -17.00
C ARG A 11 -8.61 -16.27 -16.80
N GLY A 12 -8.18 -16.45 -15.55
CA GLY A 12 -6.78 -16.79 -15.24
C GLY A 12 -6.36 -18.14 -15.86
N ALA A 13 -7.26 -19.13 -15.88
CA ALA A 13 -6.96 -20.41 -16.54
C ALA A 13 -6.90 -20.24 -18.06
N LEU A 14 -7.78 -19.44 -18.67
CA LEU A 14 -7.73 -19.15 -20.11
C LEU A 14 -6.44 -18.43 -20.51
N GLN A 15 -6.00 -17.47 -19.69
CA GLN A 15 -4.74 -16.76 -19.90
C GLN A 15 -3.55 -17.71 -19.81
N ALA A 16 -3.49 -18.54 -18.75
CA ALA A 16 -2.44 -19.53 -18.58
C ALA A 16 -2.41 -20.55 -19.74
N LEU A 17 -3.57 -21.03 -20.19
CA LEU A 17 -3.67 -21.94 -21.35
C LEU A 17 -3.23 -21.27 -22.67
N ALA A 18 -3.45 -19.97 -22.80
CA ALA A 18 -2.99 -19.18 -23.94
C ALA A 18 -1.50 -18.75 -23.82
N GLY A 19 -0.78 -19.20 -22.78
CA GLY A 19 0.63 -18.91 -22.57
C GLY A 19 0.92 -17.57 -21.89
N PHE A 20 -0.09 -16.88 -21.36
CA PHE A 20 0.06 -15.62 -20.63
C PHE A 20 0.17 -15.85 -19.12
N ASP A 21 0.91 -14.99 -18.42
CA ASP A 21 1.00 -15.03 -16.96
C ASP A 21 -0.35 -14.62 -16.31
N PRO A 22 -1.03 -15.52 -15.59
CA PRO A 22 -2.33 -15.24 -14.96
C PRO A 22 -2.24 -14.27 -13.78
N HIS A 23 -1.06 -14.03 -13.23
CA HIS A 23 -0.84 -13.11 -12.12
C HIS A 23 -0.57 -11.68 -12.59
N ASN A 24 -0.17 -11.50 -13.86
CA ASN A 24 0.08 -10.20 -14.45
C ASN A 24 -1.22 -9.55 -14.96
N ARG A 25 -1.92 -8.89 -14.04
CA ARG A 25 -3.21 -8.24 -14.33
C ARG A 25 -3.02 -6.98 -15.17
N GLY A 26 -3.06 -7.15 -16.49
CA GLY A 26 -3.11 -6.04 -17.46
C GLY A 26 -2.04 -6.06 -18.54
N ALA A 27 -1.10 -7.00 -18.51
CA ALA A 27 0.04 -7.02 -19.43
C ALA A 27 -0.01 -8.15 -20.48
N TYR A 28 -1.19 -8.67 -20.82
CA TYR A 28 -1.32 -9.58 -21.97
C TYR A 28 -1.57 -8.74 -23.22
N ARG A 29 -0.61 -8.75 -24.14
CA ARG A 29 -0.68 -8.06 -25.42
C ARG A 29 -0.54 -9.08 -26.53
N ILE A 30 -1.49 -9.06 -27.47
CA ILE A 30 -1.38 -9.82 -28.71
C ILE A 30 -0.83 -8.85 -29.74
N VAL A 31 0.43 -9.02 -30.15
CA VAL A 31 1.11 -8.11 -31.09
C VAL A 31 0.35 -8.00 -32.41
N ARG A 32 -0.29 -9.08 -32.84
CA ARG A 32 -1.06 -9.18 -34.08
C ARG A 32 -2.52 -8.71 -33.97
N ASP A 33 -2.92 -8.06 -32.89
CA ASP A 33 -4.30 -7.58 -32.71
C ASP A 33 -4.58 -6.31 -33.50
N TYR A 34 -4.91 -6.48 -34.78
CA TYR A 34 -5.18 -5.41 -35.73
C TYR A 34 -6.63 -5.44 -36.21
N ASP A 35 -7.19 -4.26 -36.49
CA ASP A 35 -8.52 -4.14 -37.06
C ASP A 35 -8.52 -4.59 -38.52
N VAL A 36 -9.25 -5.69 -38.77
CA VAL A 36 -9.40 -6.27 -40.10
C VAL A 36 -10.56 -5.61 -40.83
N PRO A 37 -10.37 -5.14 -42.08
CA PRO A 37 -11.44 -4.65 -42.93
C PRO A 37 -12.57 -5.68 -43.09
N VAL A 38 -13.82 -5.26 -42.88
CA VAL A 38 -15.01 -6.13 -42.99
C VAL A 38 -15.15 -6.75 -44.38
N SER A 39 -14.73 -6.04 -45.43
CA SER A 39 -14.69 -6.56 -46.80
C SER A 39 -13.85 -7.83 -46.92
N LEU A 40 -12.66 -7.86 -46.30
CA LEU A 40 -11.78 -9.02 -46.31
C LEU A 40 -12.34 -10.18 -45.48
N VAL A 41 -12.97 -9.89 -44.34
CA VAL A 41 -13.65 -10.91 -43.53
C VAL A 41 -14.78 -11.57 -44.33
N ASN A 42 -15.55 -10.77 -45.09
CA ASN A 42 -16.62 -11.27 -45.94
C ASN A 42 -16.10 -12.09 -47.13
N GLN A 43 -14.93 -11.76 -47.68
CA GLN A 43 -14.29 -12.55 -48.73
C GLN A 43 -13.70 -13.87 -48.22
N ALA A 44 -13.29 -13.94 -46.95
CA ALA A 44 -12.69 -15.15 -46.38
C ALA A 44 -13.70 -16.30 -46.30
N PHE A 45 -14.93 -16.04 -45.84
CA PHE A 45 -16.04 -17.00 -45.83
C PHE A 45 -17.33 -16.38 -46.42
N PRO A 46 -17.45 -16.30 -47.77
CA PRO A 46 -18.56 -15.59 -48.43
C PRO A 46 -19.95 -16.13 -48.09
N TRP A 47 -20.05 -17.44 -47.83
CA TRP A 47 -21.30 -18.13 -47.51
C TRP A 47 -21.93 -17.66 -46.20
N LEU A 48 -21.17 -17.01 -45.31
CA LEU A 48 -21.70 -16.53 -44.03
C LEU A 48 -22.76 -15.45 -44.20
N ASN A 49 -22.66 -14.60 -45.23
CA ASN A 49 -23.65 -13.55 -45.47
C ASN A 49 -25.02 -14.16 -45.82
N GLU A 50 -25.01 -15.21 -46.64
CA GLU A 50 -26.24 -15.93 -47.01
C GLU A 50 -26.78 -16.73 -45.83
N ALA A 51 -25.90 -17.38 -45.04
CA ALA A 51 -26.31 -18.11 -43.84
C ALA A 51 -26.94 -17.20 -42.77
N GLU A 52 -26.43 -15.98 -42.58
CA GLU A 52 -27.05 -14.98 -41.69
C GLU A 52 -28.44 -14.60 -42.16
N LYS A 53 -28.57 -14.30 -43.46
CA LYS A 53 -29.84 -13.95 -44.06
C LYS A 53 -30.88 -15.06 -43.90
N GLN A 54 -30.50 -16.31 -44.18
CA GLN A 54 -31.39 -17.46 -44.01
C GLN A 54 -31.84 -17.65 -42.55
N LEU A 55 -30.96 -17.40 -41.58
CA LEU A 55 -31.30 -17.46 -40.16
C LEU A 55 -32.18 -16.30 -39.70
N ASP A 56 -32.06 -15.13 -40.32
CA ASP A 56 -32.89 -13.95 -40.05
C ASP A 56 -34.28 -14.05 -40.67
N ASP A 57 -34.39 -14.65 -41.85
CA ASP A 57 -35.66 -14.88 -42.55
C ASP A 57 -36.43 -16.11 -42.00
N ALA A 58 -35.78 -16.93 -41.15
CA ALA A 58 -36.39 -18.12 -40.57
C ALA A 58 -37.52 -17.78 -39.58
N ALA A 59 -38.67 -18.46 -39.73
CA ALA A 59 -39.80 -18.30 -38.82
C ALA A 59 -39.49 -18.78 -37.38
N GLU A 60 -38.57 -19.73 -37.23
CA GLU A 60 -38.12 -20.24 -35.94
C GLU A 60 -36.70 -19.76 -35.61
N THR A 61 -36.47 -19.43 -34.34
CA THR A 61 -35.15 -18.97 -33.88
C THR A 61 -34.18 -20.14 -33.67
N ASP A 62 -33.34 -20.42 -34.67
CA ASP A 62 -32.20 -21.31 -34.50
C ASP A 62 -31.04 -20.63 -33.74
N LYS A 63 -30.99 -20.86 -32.42
CA LYS A 63 -29.93 -20.33 -31.55
C LYS A 63 -28.56 -20.94 -31.85
N ALA A 64 -28.51 -22.21 -32.25
CA ALA A 64 -27.25 -22.91 -32.50
C ALA A 64 -26.64 -22.44 -33.82
N GLY A 65 -27.44 -22.33 -34.88
CA GLY A 65 -27.03 -21.75 -36.16
C GLY A 65 -26.48 -20.34 -36.00
N ARG A 66 -27.20 -19.46 -35.27
CA ARG A 66 -26.74 -18.10 -34.99
C ARG A 66 -25.42 -18.06 -34.21
N ALA A 67 -25.25 -18.94 -33.22
CA ALA A 67 -24.01 -19.04 -32.47
C ALA A 67 -22.84 -19.55 -33.34
N LEU A 68 -23.09 -20.53 -34.21
CA LEU A 68 -22.10 -21.06 -35.15
C LEU A 68 -21.66 -20.00 -36.15
N VAL A 69 -22.60 -19.31 -36.79
CA VAL A 69 -22.30 -18.26 -37.76
C VAL A 69 -21.50 -17.12 -37.12
N LYS A 70 -21.87 -16.72 -35.89
CA LYS A 70 -21.09 -15.75 -35.12
C LYS A 70 -19.66 -16.24 -34.82
N ALA A 71 -19.49 -17.51 -34.47
CA ALA A 71 -18.18 -18.11 -34.25
C ALA A 71 -17.36 -18.17 -35.56
N MET A 72 -17.98 -18.52 -36.67
CA MET A 72 -17.33 -18.58 -37.98
C MET A 72 -16.91 -17.19 -38.48
N ARG A 73 -17.71 -16.14 -38.26
CA ARG A 73 -17.28 -14.74 -38.53
C ARG A 73 -16.07 -14.35 -37.69
N PHE A 74 -16.06 -14.73 -36.42
CA PHE A 74 -14.91 -14.48 -35.56
C PHE A 74 -13.66 -15.21 -36.07
N LEU A 75 -13.79 -16.48 -36.48
CA LEU A 75 -12.69 -17.23 -37.07
C LEU A 75 -12.23 -16.64 -38.41
N ALA A 76 -13.14 -16.16 -39.26
CA ALA A 76 -12.78 -15.46 -40.50
C ALA A 76 -11.90 -14.24 -40.21
N LYS A 77 -12.28 -13.43 -39.21
CA LYS A 77 -11.46 -12.31 -38.75
C LYS A 77 -10.07 -12.79 -38.34
N VAL A 78 -9.97 -13.80 -37.48
CA VAL A 78 -8.69 -14.33 -36.98
C VAL A 78 -7.81 -14.85 -38.11
N VAL A 79 -8.38 -15.55 -39.10
CA VAL A 79 -7.62 -16.05 -40.26
C VAL A 79 -7.00 -14.91 -41.06
N VAL A 80 -7.78 -13.87 -41.37
CA VAL A 80 -7.27 -12.71 -42.12
C VAL A 80 -6.28 -11.89 -41.29
N GLN A 81 -6.54 -11.76 -39.98
CA GLN A 81 -5.70 -11.05 -39.03
C GLN A 81 -4.28 -11.66 -38.92
N ASP A 82 -4.20 -12.98 -38.84
CA ASP A 82 -2.93 -13.68 -38.66
C ASP A 82 -2.22 -13.98 -40.00
N ALA A 83 -2.91 -13.82 -41.14
CA ALA A 83 -2.39 -14.14 -42.47
C ALA A 83 -1.08 -13.42 -42.84
N PRO A 84 -0.89 -12.10 -42.61
CA PRO A 84 0.39 -11.42 -42.89
C PRO A 84 1.60 -12.11 -42.27
N PHE A 85 1.46 -12.53 -41.02
CA PHE A 85 2.52 -13.16 -40.24
C PHE A 85 2.74 -14.61 -40.68
N LEU A 86 1.66 -15.34 -40.94
CA LEU A 86 1.72 -16.72 -41.42
C LEU A 86 2.29 -16.81 -42.83
N ARG A 87 1.98 -15.85 -43.70
CA ARG A 87 2.54 -15.74 -45.06
C ARG A 87 4.04 -15.46 -45.03
N LYS A 88 4.50 -14.59 -44.14
CA LYS A 88 5.94 -14.37 -43.90
C LYS A 88 6.65 -15.62 -43.42
N LEU A 89 6.01 -16.41 -42.53
CA LEU A 89 6.57 -17.64 -41.99
C LEU A 89 6.56 -18.80 -43.00
N THR A 90 5.51 -18.90 -43.82
CA THR A 90 5.29 -20.04 -44.73
C THR A 90 4.87 -19.58 -46.13
N PRO A 91 5.74 -18.84 -46.86
CA PRO A 91 5.35 -18.17 -48.11
C PRO A 91 4.92 -19.12 -49.24
N GLN A 92 5.29 -20.41 -49.15
CA GLN A 92 4.94 -21.43 -50.15
C GLN A 92 3.59 -22.12 -49.90
N HIS A 93 2.90 -21.81 -48.80
CA HIS A 93 1.63 -22.47 -48.48
C HIS A 93 0.57 -22.19 -49.54
N PHE A 94 -0.19 -23.22 -49.95
CA PHE A 94 -1.14 -23.12 -51.06
C PHE A 94 -2.27 -22.11 -50.81
N VAL A 95 -2.60 -21.86 -49.54
CA VAL A 95 -3.67 -20.93 -49.15
C VAL A 95 -3.43 -19.52 -49.68
N TRP A 96 -2.17 -19.09 -49.86
CA TRP A 96 -1.82 -17.76 -50.36
C TRP A 96 -2.10 -17.58 -51.87
N LYS A 97 -2.45 -18.65 -52.58
CA LYS A 97 -2.91 -18.58 -53.98
C LYS A 97 -4.37 -18.16 -54.09
N HIS A 98 -5.10 -18.12 -52.98
CA HIS A 98 -6.49 -17.68 -52.97
C HIS A 98 -6.60 -16.18 -53.33
N GLU A 99 -7.65 -15.81 -54.07
CA GLU A 99 -7.85 -14.47 -54.62
C GLU A 99 -7.83 -13.36 -53.56
N LEU A 100 -8.37 -13.66 -52.36
CA LEU A 100 -8.33 -12.77 -51.19
C LEU A 100 -6.91 -12.21 -50.92
N PHE A 101 -5.86 -13.02 -51.04
CA PHE A 101 -4.49 -12.61 -50.73
C PHE A 101 -3.80 -11.85 -51.88
N SER A 102 -4.49 -11.72 -53.01
CA SER A 102 -4.09 -10.91 -54.16
C SER A 102 -4.94 -9.63 -54.28
N ASP A 103 -5.99 -9.48 -53.45
CA ASP A 103 -6.82 -8.28 -53.40
C ASP A 103 -5.97 -7.06 -52.98
N PRO A 104 -6.02 -5.93 -53.70
CA PRO A 104 -5.31 -4.71 -53.31
C PRO A 104 -5.59 -4.26 -51.87
N VAL A 105 -6.83 -4.44 -51.40
CA VAL A 105 -7.22 -4.11 -50.02
C VAL A 105 -6.49 -4.99 -49.00
N TYR A 106 -6.28 -6.27 -49.33
CA TYR A 106 -5.49 -7.17 -48.48
C TYR A 106 -4.02 -6.79 -48.48
N LEU A 107 -3.43 -6.45 -49.64
CA LEU A 107 -2.02 -6.06 -49.72
C LEU A 107 -1.72 -4.79 -48.92
N ASP A 108 -2.61 -3.80 -48.98
CA ASP A 108 -2.51 -2.58 -48.15
C ASP A 108 -2.65 -2.89 -46.66
N TYR A 109 -3.56 -3.79 -46.30
CA TYR A 109 -3.74 -4.24 -44.92
C TYR A 109 -2.49 -4.99 -44.41
N GLU A 110 -1.95 -5.91 -45.21
CA GLU A 110 -0.76 -6.70 -44.91
C GLU A 110 0.46 -5.81 -44.63
N ALA A 111 0.69 -4.80 -45.48
CA ALA A 111 1.77 -3.84 -45.28
C ALA A 111 1.62 -3.05 -43.98
N LYS A 112 0.40 -2.58 -43.66
CA LYS A 112 0.10 -1.84 -42.42
C LYS A 112 0.29 -2.71 -41.17
N ALA A 113 -0.27 -3.91 -41.18
CA ALA A 113 -0.19 -4.84 -40.05
C ALA A 113 1.26 -5.23 -39.72
N LEU A 114 2.11 -5.42 -40.74
CA LEU A 114 3.53 -5.71 -40.53
C LEU A 114 4.28 -4.49 -39.99
N ALA A 115 4.02 -3.29 -40.51
CA ALA A 115 4.69 -2.05 -40.06
C ALA A 115 4.35 -1.69 -38.60
N GLU A 116 3.10 -1.82 -38.18
CA GLU A 116 2.70 -1.58 -36.80
C GLU A 116 3.24 -2.64 -35.83
N ALA A 117 3.40 -3.88 -36.29
CA ALA A 117 3.96 -4.95 -35.47
C ALA A 117 5.44 -4.70 -35.17
N GLU A 118 6.18 -4.21 -36.16
CA GLU A 118 7.56 -3.79 -36.00
C GLU A 118 7.65 -2.57 -35.06
N THR A 119 6.88 -1.51 -35.31
CA THR A 119 6.85 -0.30 -34.46
C THR A 119 6.54 -0.62 -33.00
N SER A 120 5.61 -1.55 -32.76
CA SER A 120 5.22 -2.00 -31.44
C SER A 120 6.31 -2.73 -30.66
N GLN A 121 7.21 -3.43 -31.35
CA GLN A 121 8.36 -4.09 -30.71
C GLN A 121 9.42 -3.06 -30.30
N PHE A 122 9.63 -2.02 -31.12
CA PHE A 122 10.60 -0.96 -30.82
C PHE A 122 10.15 -0.07 -29.66
N SER A 123 8.87 0.30 -29.55
CA SER A 123 8.41 1.24 -28.51
C SER A 123 8.64 0.74 -27.07
N VAL A 124 8.42 -0.55 -26.81
CA VAL A 124 8.60 -1.14 -25.47
C VAL A 124 10.08 -1.21 -25.09
N SER A 125 10.94 -1.53 -26.07
CA SER A 125 12.39 -1.55 -25.86
C SER A 125 12.92 -0.13 -25.65
N ASP A 126 12.48 0.84 -26.45
CA ASP A 126 12.92 2.23 -26.38
C ASP A 126 12.45 2.93 -25.10
N GLU A 127 11.22 2.69 -24.63
CA GLU A 127 10.74 3.22 -23.35
C GLU A 127 11.53 2.66 -22.17
N LEU A 128 11.82 1.35 -22.18
CA LEU A 128 12.65 0.73 -21.15
C LEU A 128 14.08 1.30 -21.18
N GLN A 129 14.65 1.46 -22.37
CA GLN A 129 16.01 1.97 -22.54
C GLN A 129 16.13 3.46 -22.18
N ARG A 130 15.06 4.26 -22.36
CA ARG A 130 14.97 5.65 -21.88
C ARG A 130 14.76 5.77 -20.38
N ALA A 131 14.07 4.82 -19.74
CA ALA A 131 13.81 4.86 -18.30
C ALA A 131 14.98 4.38 -17.45
N ILE A 132 15.92 3.59 -18.02
CA ILE A 132 17.08 3.04 -17.29
C ILE A 132 17.99 4.13 -16.67
N PRO A 133 18.38 5.20 -17.39
CA PRO A 133 19.21 6.26 -16.82
C PRO A 133 18.54 6.96 -15.63
N GLU A 134 17.26 7.31 -15.73
CA GLU A 134 16.52 7.95 -14.65
C GLU A 134 16.40 7.03 -13.42
N LEU A 135 16.16 5.73 -13.65
CA LEU A 135 16.12 4.74 -12.57
C LEU A 135 17.48 4.60 -11.88
N SER A 136 18.56 4.62 -12.68
CA SER A 136 19.93 4.55 -12.19
C SER A 136 20.27 5.77 -11.32
N ASP A 137 19.91 6.98 -11.76
CA ASP A 137 20.14 8.19 -11.00
C ASP A 137 19.37 8.18 -9.68
N VAL A 138 18.11 7.76 -9.69
CA VAL A 138 17.31 7.63 -8.46
C VAL A 138 17.93 6.62 -7.50
N MET A 139 18.37 5.46 -8.00
CA MET A 139 18.99 4.43 -7.18
C MET A 139 20.34 4.88 -6.61
N VAL A 140 21.22 5.46 -7.45
CA VAL A 140 22.55 5.94 -7.04
C VAL A 140 22.43 7.07 -6.03
N ASN A 141 21.52 8.03 -6.26
CA ASN A 141 21.29 9.13 -5.34
C ASN A 141 20.68 8.65 -4.02
N GLY A 142 19.71 7.73 -4.08
CA GLY A 142 19.13 7.10 -2.89
C GLY A 142 20.16 6.34 -2.06
N PHE A 143 21.03 5.56 -2.71
CA PHE A 143 22.09 4.81 -2.02
C PHE A 143 23.13 5.75 -1.40
N ARG A 144 23.49 6.83 -2.09
CA ARG A 144 24.42 7.84 -1.59
C ARG A 144 23.83 8.59 -0.38
N ALA A 145 22.55 8.97 -0.43
CA ALA A 145 21.85 9.60 0.68
C ALA A 145 21.80 8.68 1.91
N MET A 146 21.40 7.42 1.73
CA MET A 146 21.36 6.42 2.81
C MET A 146 22.73 6.19 3.44
N THR A 147 23.79 6.12 2.62
CA THR A 147 25.16 5.96 3.11
C THR A 147 25.62 7.16 3.92
N SER A 148 25.25 8.37 3.50
CA SER A 148 25.55 9.61 4.24
C SER A 148 24.83 9.65 5.59
N GLU A 149 23.56 9.25 5.65
CA GLU A 149 22.82 9.14 6.91
C GLU A 149 23.44 8.11 7.86
N LEU A 150 23.80 6.93 7.34
CA LEU A 150 24.52 5.90 8.11
C LEU A 150 25.84 6.41 8.70
N GLN A 151 26.59 7.19 7.93
CA GLN A 151 27.82 7.83 8.42
C GLN A 151 27.54 8.92 9.46
N GLY A 152 26.42 9.63 9.36
CA GLY A 152 25.94 10.57 10.37
C GLY A 152 25.60 9.89 11.69
N VAL A 153 24.81 8.82 11.63
CA VAL A 153 24.45 8.00 12.80
C VAL A 153 25.70 7.41 13.44
N LYS A 154 26.65 6.90 12.65
CA LYS A 154 27.92 6.38 13.17
C LYS A 154 28.69 7.45 13.96
N ARG A 155 28.74 8.69 13.48
CA ARG A 155 29.38 9.80 14.20
C ARG A 155 28.69 10.12 15.52
N GLN A 156 27.35 10.20 15.51
CA GLN A 156 26.57 10.44 16.74
C GLN A 156 26.78 9.34 17.80
N VAL A 157 26.87 8.07 17.39
CA VAL A 157 27.16 6.95 18.31
C VAL A 157 28.55 7.08 18.94
N VAL A 158 29.55 7.50 18.15
CA VAL A 158 30.91 7.74 18.67
C VAL A 158 30.93 8.91 19.65
N GLU A 159 30.26 10.02 19.34
CA GLU A 159 30.17 11.19 20.21
C GLU A 159 29.42 10.89 21.52
N LEU A 160 28.31 10.16 21.45
CA LEU A 160 27.57 9.70 22.63
C LEU A 160 28.43 8.76 23.50
N GLY A 161 29.18 7.85 22.88
CA GLY A 161 30.12 6.98 23.59
C GLY A 161 31.20 7.77 24.32
N ALA A 162 31.80 8.78 23.66
CA ALA A 162 32.80 9.64 24.27
C ALA A 162 32.23 10.46 25.45
N GLY A 163 31.03 11.04 25.29
CA GLY A 163 30.35 11.78 26.35
C GLY A 163 29.97 10.89 27.55
N GLN A 164 29.60 9.62 27.29
CA GLN A 164 29.31 8.66 28.36
C GLN A 164 30.57 8.35 29.20
N GLU A 165 31.73 8.18 28.56
CA GLU A 165 32.99 7.97 29.26
C GLU A 165 33.45 9.21 30.04
N GLU A 166 33.26 10.41 29.49
CA GLU A 166 33.54 11.66 30.21
C GLU A 166 32.65 11.81 31.45
N LEU A 167 31.36 11.47 31.33
CA LEU A 167 30.42 11.53 32.45
C LEU A 167 30.78 10.50 33.54
N LYS A 168 31.15 9.28 33.16
CA LYS A 168 31.66 8.26 34.10
C LYS A 168 32.87 8.77 34.86
N ARG A 169 33.80 9.45 34.18
CA ARG A 169 34.98 10.05 34.81
C ARG A 169 34.60 11.15 35.81
N LYS A 170 33.74 12.10 35.44
CA LYS A 170 33.27 13.17 36.34
C LYS A 170 32.54 12.63 37.57
N VAL A 171 31.81 11.52 37.43
CA VAL A 171 31.15 10.84 38.56
C VAL A 171 32.16 10.15 39.46
N ALA A 172 33.18 9.51 38.90
CA ALA A 172 34.26 8.88 39.67
C ALA A 172 35.08 9.91 40.46
N ASP A 173 35.46 11.04 39.83
CA ASP A 173 36.20 12.13 40.47
C ASP A 173 35.40 12.73 41.63
N ARG A 174 34.11 13.06 41.44
CA ARG A 174 33.24 13.56 42.52
C ARG A 174 33.02 12.55 43.66
N ARG A 175 33.05 11.24 43.37
CA ARG A 175 32.96 10.19 44.40
C ARG A 175 34.28 10.04 45.17
N GLY A 176 35.40 10.47 44.58
CA GLY A 176 36.72 10.52 45.19
C GLY A 176 36.95 11.71 46.13
N ASP A 177 36.17 12.78 45.98
CA ASP A 177 36.33 14.02 46.76
C ASP A 177 36.20 13.81 48.27
N GLU A 178 37.15 14.41 49.01
CA GLU A 178 37.22 14.41 50.47
C GLU A 178 35.93 14.94 51.12
N ALA A 179 35.28 15.91 50.47
CA ALA A 179 34.01 16.51 50.89
C ALA A 179 32.84 15.51 50.81
N TRP A 180 32.77 14.67 49.77
CA TRP A 180 31.77 13.62 49.65
C TRP A 180 31.98 12.54 50.72
N ARG A 181 33.24 12.20 51.00
CA ARG A 181 33.61 11.28 52.09
C ARG A 181 33.33 11.85 53.48
N GLN A 182 33.50 13.16 53.68
CA GLN A 182 33.12 13.84 54.93
C GLN A 182 31.60 13.90 55.10
N MET A 183 30.85 14.16 54.03
CA MET A 183 29.38 14.16 54.06
C MET A 183 28.83 12.76 54.41
N LEU A 184 29.38 11.69 53.80
CA LEU A 184 29.00 10.32 54.13
C LEU A 184 29.37 9.94 55.57
N ARG A 185 30.52 10.37 56.08
CA ARG A 185 30.89 10.20 57.49
C ARG A 185 29.96 10.96 58.43
N GLY A 186 29.59 12.20 58.09
CA GLY A 186 28.65 13.00 58.88
C GLY A 186 27.24 12.37 58.94
N LEU A 187 26.76 11.84 57.81
CA LEU A 187 25.49 11.11 57.77
C LEU A 187 25.54 9.82 58.61
N ALA A 188 26.63 9.06 58.52
CA ALA A 188 26.83 7.86 59.35
C ALA A 188 26.82 8.21 60.85
N CYS A 189 27.55 9.24 61.28
CA CYS A 189 27.55 9.69 62.66
C CYS A 189 26.17 10.19 63.12
N SER A 190 25.41 10.87 62.25
CA SER A 190 24.05 11.32 62.59
C SER A 190 23.05 10.17 62.75
N LEU A 191 23.19 9.10 61.94
CA LEU A 191 22.38 7.88 62.05
C LEU A 191 22.72 7.08 63.31
N GLU A 192 24.00 6.98 63.66
CA GLU A 192 24.42 6.35 64.92
C GLU A 192 23.90 7.13 66.14
N ALA A 193 23.92 8.47 66.09
CA ALA A 193 23.36 9.31 67.14
C ALA A 193 21.83 9.19 67.26
N MET A 194 21.11 9.06 66.13
CA MET A 194 19.67 8.79 66.13
C MET A 194 19.34 7.39 66.65
N ALA A 195 20.15 6.38 66.32
CA ALA A 195 19.98 5.01 66.84
C ALA A 195 20.22 4.91 68.35
N GLN A 196 21.09 5.75 68.91
CA GLN A 196 21.34 5.83 70.35
C GLN A 196 20.24 6.57 71.12
N GLN A 197 19.39 7.35 70.45
CA GLN A 197 18.26 8.06 71.06
C GLN A 197 16.95 7.25 71.07
N VAL A 198 16.91 6.07 70.43
CA VAL A 198 15.76 5.15 70.49
C VAL A 198 16.06 4.02 71.48
N GLY A 199 15.98 4.37 72.78
CA GLY A 199 15.74 3.40 73.85
C GLY A 199 14.27 2.98 73.91
N PRO A 200 13.92 1.86 74.58
CA PRO A 200 12.73 1.06 74.26
C PRO A 200 11.38 1.57 74.83
N ASP A 201 11.25 2.84 75.21
CA ASP A 201 9.98 3.39 75.70
C ASP A 201 9.61 4.69 74.97
N GLY A 202 8.42 4.68 74.36
CA GLY A 202 7.93 5.71 73.46
C GLY A 202 7.60 7.04 74.15
N ALA A 203 8.17 8.12 73.61
CA ALA A 203 7.58 9.46 73.57
C ALA A 203 8.35 10.33 72.56
N VAL A 204 7.75 10.62 71.39
CA VAL A 204 8.35 11.56 70.42
C VAL A 204 7.93 12.97 70.82
N SER A 205 8.87 13.72 71.39
CA SER A 205 8.70 15.15 71.69
C SER A 205 9.00 15.97 70.43
N SER A 206 7.94 16.54 69.86
CA SER A 206 8.01 17.45 68.71
C SER A 206 8.60 18.79 69.14
N SER A 207 9.78 19.14 68.63
CA SER A 207 10.35 20.48 68.77
C SER A 207 10.74 21.04 67.40
N TYR A 208 9.97 22.07 67.05
CA TYR A 208 10.11 23.03 65.97
C TYR A 208 11.52 23.63 65.92
N MET A 209 12.11 23.69 64.72
CA MET A 209 13.21 24.59 64.41
C MET A 209 12.92 25.29 63.08
N THR A 210 13.11 26.60 63.13
CA THR A 210 12.58 27.69 62.31
C THR A 210 13.36 27.93 61.02
N ASN A 211 12.62 28.39 59.99
CA ASN A 211 13.12 29.04 58.79
C ASN A 211 14.01 30.25 59.14
N ASN A 212 15.13 30.41 58.43
CA ASN A 212 15.69 31.72 58.15
C ASN A 212 16.44 31.70 56.80
N THR A 213 15.85 32.37 55.82
CA THR A 213 16.46 32.85 54.57
C THR A 213 17.32 34.08 54.89
N PRO A 214 18.32 34.42 54.05
CA PRO A 214 18.33 35.81 53.58
C PRO A 214 18.46 35.96 52.05
N GLN A 215 17.69 36.92 51.55
CA GLN A 215 17.69 37.53 50.21
C GLN A 215 19.05 38.02 49.71
N ALA A 216 19.26 37.94 48.39
CA ALA A 216 19.91 38.99 47.62
C ALA A 216 19.31 39.08 46.21
N SER A 217 19.10 40.33 45.82
CA SER A 217 18.28 40.86 44.75
C SER A 217 19.05 41.18 43.46
N ASN A 218 18.26 41.37 42.39
CA ASN A 218 18.51 42.12 41.15
C ASN A 218 19.20 41.41 39.98
N GLY A 219 18.45 41.34 38.87
CA GLY A 219 18.99 41.06 37.55
C GLY A 219 17.94 40.69 36.52
N GLN A 220 17.12 41.65 36.11
CA GLN A 220 16.48 41.78 34.79
C GLN A 220 15.87 40.53 34.13
N VAL A 221 14.54 40.47 34.20
CA VAL A 221 13.70 39.72 33.27
C VAL A 221 13.81 40.38 31.89
N THR A 222 14.64 39.82 31.01
CA THR A 222 14.58 40.07 29.58
C THR A 222 14.08 38.81 28.89
N ASN A 223 12.82 38.91 28.46
CA ASN A 223 12.20 38.23 27.32
C ASN A 223 13.08 37.17 26.63
N ALA A 224 12.76 35.90 26.87
CA ALA A 224 13.01 34.85 25.89
C ALA A 224 11.96 35.03 24.76
N PRO A 225 12.38 35.32 23.51
CA PRO A 225 11.51 35.19 22.36
C PRO A 225 11.40 33.69 22.05
N HIS A 226 10.21 33.12 22.21
CA HIS A 226 9.89 31.84 21.61
C HIS A 226 9.44 32.11 20.17
N ASP A 227 10.42 32.46 19.33
CA ASP A 227 10.27 32.48 17.87
C ASP A 227 10.16 31.03 17.38
N GLY A 228 9.06 30.70 16.69
CA GLY A 228 9.19 29.92 15.45
C GLY A 228 9.79 30.82 14.35
N PRO A 229 10.06 30.37 13.12
CA PRO A 229 9.64 29.12 12.47
C PRO A 229 10.79 28.45 11.65
N SER A 230 10.41 27.49 10.80
CA SER A 230 11.08 27.02 9.57
C SER A 230 11.85 25.69 9.62
N THR A 231 11.28 24.62 9.05
CA THR A 231 11.30 24.21 7.62
C THR A 231 12.55 23.35 7.36
N THR A 232 12.46 22.03 7.22
CA THR A 232 11.98 21.32 6.01
C THR A 232 11.63 19.89 6.45
N GLN A 233 10.36 19.46 6.47
CA GLN A 233 9.69 18.86 5.32
C GLN A 233 8.22 19.30 5.28
N ALA A 234 7.96 20.29 4.44
CA ALA A 234 6.62 20.58 3.96
C ALA A 234 6.34 19.68 2.75
N ALA A 235 5.35 18.81 2.87
CA ALA A 235 4.29 18.62 1.87
C ALA A 235 3.33 17.53 2.34
N GLN A 236 2.34 17.92 3.16
CA GLN A 236 0.92 17.59 2.92
C GLN A 236 0.08 18.27 4.01
N ILE A 237 -0.25 19.54 3.77
CA ILE A 237 -1.31 20.24 4.49
C ILE A 237 -2.63 19.83 3.82
N TYR A 238 -3.53 19.16 4.54
CA TYR A 238 -4.79 19.75 5.03
C TYR A 238 -5.77 18.69 5.58
N LYS A 239 -6.24 19.00 6.80
CA LYS A 239 -7.47 18.55 7.48
C LYS A 239 -7.47 17.14 8.08
N MET A 240 -6.60 16.95 9.06
CA MET A 240 -6.71 15.93 10.11
C MET A 240 -7.82 16.19 11.16
N ASP A 241 -8.84 16.97 10.83
CA ASP A 241 -9.98 17.23 11.71
C ASP A 241 -11.29 17.00 10.95
N ARG A 242 -11.73 15.74 10.97
CA ARG A 242 -12.98 15.28 11.57
C ARG A 242 -13.23 13.83 11.12
N GLU A 243 -13.14 12.91 12.07
CA GLU A 243 -13.80 11.58 12.06
C GLU A 243 -13.07 10.40 11.37
N PHE A 244 -11.94 9.94 11.96
CA PHE A 244 -11.35 8.59 11.82
C PHE A 244 -10.85 8.09 10.44
N GLU A 245 -9.77 8.69 9.95
CA GLU A 245 -8.88 8.07 8.97
C GLU A 245 -7.91 7.08 9.64
N ASP A 246 -8.31 5.84 9.97
CA ASP A 246 -7.38 4.71 9.70
C ASP A 246 -7.99 3.30 9.81
N VAL A 247 -7.66 2.47 8.81
CA VAL A 247 -7.01 1.15 8.97
C VAL A 247 -6.14 0.81 7.72
N ASN A 248 -5.92 1.78 6.82
CA ASN A 248 -5.12 1.67 5.58
C ASN A 248 -5.12 2.97 4.73
N GLY A 249 -5.29 4.16 5.33
CA GLY A 249 -5.36 5.42 4.57
C GLY A 249 -6.54 5.53 3.58
N ARG A 250 -7.69 4.96 3.94
CA ARG A 250 -8.94 5.08 3.16
C ARG A 250 -10.04 5.65 4.02
N LEU A 251 -11.01 6.32 3.37
CA LEU A 251 -12.12 7.04 3.99
C LEU A 251 -12.70 6.34 5.25
N PRO A 252 -13.00 7.12 6.29
CA PRO A 252 -13.69 6.66 7.49
C PRO A 252 -15.03 5.98 7.19
N VAL A 253 -15.49 5.10 8.08
CA VAL A 253 -16.81 4.44 7.97
C VAL A 253 -17.94 5.46 7.95
N LYS A 254 -17.82 6.52 8.74
CA LYS A 254 -18.81 7.60 8.84
C LYS A 254 -18.93 8.38 7.53
N ASP A 255 -17.81 8.65 6.87
CA ASP A 255 -17.77 9.29 5.54
C ASP A 255 -18.14 8.35 4.41
N MET A 256 -17.93 7.04 4.56
CA MET A 256 -18.43 6.09 3.57
C MET A 256 -19.96 6.13 3.51
N LEU A 257 -20.67 6.28 4.63
CA LEU A 257 -22.14 6.33 4.67
C LEU A 257 -22.76 7.50 3.88
N SER A 258 -22.04 8.61 3.70
CA SER A 258 -22.50 9.80 2.98
C SER A 258 -22.42 9.67 1.45
N ILE A 259 -21.75 8.64 0.93
CA ILE A 259 -21.56 8.43 -0.52
C ILE A 259 -22.63 7.44 -1.04
N PRO A 260 -23.57 7.83 -1.92
CA PRO A 260 -24.58 6.88 -2.43
C PRO A 260 -23.98 5.72 -3.27
N GLU A 261 -22.80 5.95 -3.85
CA GLU A 261 -22.16 5.07 -4.82
C GLU A 261 -21.47 3.83 -4.21
N PHE A 262 -21.08 3.84 -2.92
CA PHE A 262 -20.46 2.65 -2.33
C PHE A 262 -21.46 1.49 -2.18
N LYS A 263 -22.76 1.80 -2.07
CA LYS A 263 -23.85 0.80 -1.99
C LYS A 263 -24.05 0.04 -3.31
N LYS A 264 -23.65 0.63 -4.44
CA LYS A 264 -23.77 0.04 -5.79
C LYS A 264 -22.68 -0.99 -6.09
N ASN A 265 -21.56 -0.98 -5.36
CA ASN A 265 -20.41 -1.85 -5.61
C ASN A 265 -20.25 -2.88 -4.48
N GLU A 266 -20.41 -4.16 -4.80
CA GLU A 266 -20.37 -5.26 -3.83
C GLU A 266 -19.03 -5.38 -3.09
N ALA A 267 -17.91 -5.04 -3.74
CA ALA A 267 -16.59 -5.02 -3.10
C ALA A 267 -16.49 -3.92 -2.05
N LYS A 268 -17.00 -2.72 -2.38
CA LYS A 268 -17.04 -1.57 -1.45
C LYS A 268 -18.00 -1.84 -0.30
N LYS A 269 -19.16 -2.47 -0.56
CA LYS A 269 -20.13 -2.91 0.45
C LYS A 269 -19.55 -3.93 1.43
N LYS A 270 -18.82 -4.95 0.93
CA LYS A 270 -18.12 -5.91 1.78
C LYS A 270 -17.09 -5.19 2.64
N HIS A 271 -16.23 -4.36 2.06
CA HIS A 271 -15.22 -3.60 2.79
C HIS A 271 -15.81 -2.68 3.88
N PHE A 272 -16.91 -1.99 3.57
CA PHE A 272 -17.68 -1.19 4.52
C PHE A 272 -18.20 -2.02 5.69
N SER A 273 -18.86 -3.15 5.43
CA SER A 273 -19.39 -4.05 6.46
C SER A 273 -18.30 -4.57 7.40
N ARG A 274 -17.10 -4.87 6.88
CA ARG A 274 -15.96 -5.27 7.72
C ARG A 274 -15.50 -4.16 8.65
N ARG A 275 -15.35 -2.94 8.12
CA ARG A 275 -14.90 -1.77 8.90
C ARG A 275 -15.92 -1.31 9.93
N GLN A 276 -17.21 -1.36 9.60
CA GLN A 276 -18.29 -1.00 10.53
C GLN A 276 -18.27 -1.86 11.80
N GLN A 277 -17.95 -3.15 11.67
CA GLN A 277 -17.85 -4.06 12.81
C GLN A 277 -16.61 -3.77 13.68
N ILE A 278 -15.49 -3.42 13.05
CA ILE A 278 -14.27 -3.02 13.78
C ILE A 278 -14.49 -1.68 14.51
N TYR A 279 -15.20 -0.74 13.88
CA TYR A 279 -15.57 0.52 14.50
C TYR A 279 -16.41 0.32 15.77
N GLY A 280 -17.37 -0.61 15.75
CA GLY A 280 -18.13 -0.98 16.96
C GLY A 280 -17.23 -1.39 18.13
N VAL A 281 -16.19 -2.19 17.87
CA VAL A 281 -15.22 -2.62 18.89
C VAL A 281 -14.43 -1.46 19.45
N VAL A 282 -14.02 -0.52 18.60
CA VAL A 282 -13.26 0.66 19.03
C VAL A 282 -14.11 1.51 19.98
N VAL A 283 -15.38 1.71 19.65
CA VAL A 283 -16.32 2.45 20.51
C VAL A 283 -16.55 1.73 21.84
N ASP A 284 -16.75 0.41 21.80
CA ASP A 284 -16.99 -0.38 23.01
C ASP A 284 -15.73 -0.47 23.91
N LEU A 285 -14.54 -0.58 23.30
CA LEU A 285 -13.27 -0.58 24.01
C LEU A 285 -12.95 0.79 24.63
N ALA A 286 -13.28 1.88 23.93
CA ALA A 286 -13.17 3.23 24.45
C ALA A 286 -14.05 3.43 25.69
N LYS A 287 -15.30 2.97 25.62
CA LYS A 287 -16.23 3.00 26.76
C LYS A 287 -15.77 2.12 27.92
N LYS A 288 -15.32 0.89 27.64
CA LYS A 288 -14.92 -0.06 28.68
C LYS A 288 -13.66 0.37 29.42
N LYS A 289 -12.69 0.94 28.70
CA LYS A 289 -11.40 1.37 29.29
C LYS A 289 -11.38 2.84 29.69
N THR A 290 -12.47 3.58 29.48
CA THR A 290 -12.56 5.02 29.75
C THR A 290 -11.43 5.80 29.07
N ILE A 291 -11.10 5.41 27.83
CA ILE A 291 -10.08 6.06 27.01
C ILE A 291 -10.73 6.74 25.82
N GLU A 292 -10.03 7.69 25.21
CA GLU A 292 -10.52 8.34 24.00
C GLU A 292 -10.69 7.32 22.87
N GLU A 293 -11.74 7.42 22.05
CA GLU A 293 -11.97 6.52 20.91
C GLU A 293 -10.75 6.48 19.97
N LYS A 294 -10.00 7.58 19.89
CA LYS A 294 -8.76 7.71 19.13
C LYS A 294 -7.65 6.82 19.67
N GLU A 295 -7.55 6.72 20.98
CA GLU A 295 -6.58 5.88 21.67
C GLU A 295 -6.99 4.40 21.58
N ALA A 296 -8.29 4.10 21.71
CA ALA A 296 -8.84 2.77 21.47
C ALA A 296 -8.57 2.27 20.04
N ALA A 297 -8.71 3.14 19.02
CA ALA A 297 -8.42 2.79 17.63
C ALA A 297 -6.93 2.48 17.41
N ARG A 298 -6.03 3.26 18.03
CA ARG A 298 -4.58 3.01 17.98
C ARG A 298 -4.23 1.66 18.58
N LEU A 299 -4.77 1.32 19.75
CA LEU A 299 -4.53 0.03 20.39
C LEU A 299 -4.98 -1.16 19.54
N VAL A 300 -6.14 -1.04 18.87
CA VAL A 300 -6.66 -2.08 17.97
C VAL A 300 -5.77 -2.24 16.73
N GLU A 301 -5.26 -1.14 16.17
CA GLU A 301 -4.37 -1.16 15.01
C GLU A 301 -2.97 -1.69 15.37
N ASP A 302 -2.42 -1.32 16.52
CA ASP A 302 -1.13 -1.82 17.02
C ASP A 302 -1.21 -3.33 17.28
N TYR A 303 -2.30 -3.81 17.87
CA TYR A 303 -2.56 -5.24 18.05
C TYR A 303 -2.62 -5.97 16.70
N ARG A 304 -3.32 -5.40 15.72
CA ARG A 304 -3.43 -5.96 14.37
C ARG A 304 -2.07 -6.07 13.70
N ARG A 305 -1.25 -5.02 13.77
CA ARG A 305 0.11 -4.97 13.20
C ARG A 305 1.05 -5.95 13.88
N ALA A 306 1.06 -5.99 15.21
CA ALA A 306 1.89 -6.90 15.99
C ALA A 306 1.59 -8.38 15.71
N LYS A 307 0.34 -8.71 15.37
CA LYS A 307 -0.09 -10.07 15.01
C LYS A 307 -0.09 -10.36 13.51
N GLY A 308 0.24 -9.37 12.67
CA GLY A 308 0.22 -9.51 11.21
C GLY A 308 -1.17 -9.81 10.62
N TYR A 309 -2.25 -9.45 11.34
CA TYR A 309 -3.60 -9.79 10.91
C TYR A 309 -4.10 -8.90 9.78
N SER A 310 -4.70 -9.53 8.77
CA SER A 310 -5.54 -8.84 7.79
C SER A 310 -6.82 -8.34 8.46
N LEU A 311 -7.45 -7.31 7.88
CA LEU A 311 -8.73 -6.77 8.36
C LEU A 311 -9.83 -7.85 8.48
N HIS A 312 -9.80 -8.86 7.60
CA HIS A 312 -10.72 -9.99 7.66
C HIS A 312 -10.45 -10.90 8.85
N GLN A 313 -9.18 -11.15 9.19
CA GLN A 313 -8.81 -11.96 10.36
C GLN A 313 -9.17 -11.21 11.65
N LEU A 314 -8.90 -9.91 11.71
CA LEU A 314 -9.32 -9.06 12.83
C LEU A 314 -10.85 -9.06 12.99
N GLN A 315 -11.60 -8.92 11.90
CA GLN A 315 -13.06 -9.01 11.91
C GLN A 315 -13.57 -10.37 12.44
N LYS A 316 -12.94 -11.49 12.05
CA LYS A 316 -13.34 -12.82 12.50
C LYS A 316 -13.10 -12.99 14.01
N LEU A 317 -11.99 -12.48 14.52
CA LEU A 317 -11.67 -12.48 15.95
C LEU A 317 -12.64 -11.60 16.74
N VAL A 318 -12.93 -10.41 16.23
CA VAL A 318 -13.95 -9.51 16.80
C VAL A 318 -15.31 -10.21 16.89
N ARG A 319 -15.77 -10.85 15.81
CA ARG A 319 -17.04 -11.60 15.83
C ARG A 319 -17.05 -12.75 16.82
N GLN A 320 -15.91 -13.40 17.06
CA GLN A 320 -15.79 -14.47 18.05
C GLN A 320 -15.79 -13.93 19.48
N ALA A 321 -15.12 -12.81 19.74
CA ALA A 321 -15.10 -12.16 21.05
C ALA A 321 -16.47 -11.60 21.46
N PHE A 322 -17.23 -11.02 20.52
CA PHE A 322 -18.59 -10.52 20.76
C PHE A 322 -19.64 -11.62 21.00
N ASN A 323 -19.38 -12.85 20.57
CA ASN A 323 -20.28 -13.97 20.80
C ASN A 323 -20.03 -14.67 22.14
N ASN A 324 -18.91 -14.37 22.81
CA ASN A 324 -18.45 -15.06 24.02
C ASN A 324 -18.38 -14.15 25.26
N ASP A 325 -18.83 -12.89 25.20
CA ASP A 325 -18.80 -11.91 26.30
C ASP A 325 -17.46 -11.82 27.07
N GLU A 326 -16.33 -11.93 26.37
CA GLU A 326 -14.98 -11.78 26.93
C GLU A 326 -14.25 -10.51 26.44
N ILE A 327 -14.93 -9.35 26.46
CA ILE A 327 -14.21 -8.07 26.42
C ILE A 327 -14.49 -7.30 27.66
#